data_AF-A0A7C3TBM1-F1
#
_entry.id   AF-A0A7C3TBM1-F1
#
_cell.length_a   1.000
_cell.length_b   1.000
_cell.length_c   1.000
_cell.angle_alpha   90.00
_cell.angle_beta   90.00
_cell.angle_gamma   90.00
#
_symmetry.space_group_name_H-M   'P 1'
#
loop_
_entity.id
_entity.type
_entity.pdbx_description
1 polymer ?
#
loop_
_entity_poly.entity_id
_entity_poly.type
_entity_poly.pdbx_seq_one_letter_code
_entity_poly.pdbx_strand_id
1 'polypeptide(L)'
;HRAVIDAGETVSGCTVHFVDDQYDHGPILLQKQVPVLPDDTPETLAARILPEEHRTYVKAVALVADGRVRVQGDAVEVLSQEEGEVTP
;
A
#
# COMPACT_ATOMS: atom_id res chain seq x y z
N HIS A 1 13.60 -6.79 -2.29
CA HIS A 1 14.40 -6.62 -1.05
C HIS A 1 15.92 -6.57 -1.28
N ARG A 2 16.53 -7.55 -2.00
CA ARG A 2 17.98 -7.54 -2.30
C ARG A 2 18.46 -6.23 -2.95
N ALA A 3 17.79 -5.77 -4.00
CA ALA A 3 18.13 -4.51 -4.67
C ALA A 3 18.12 -3.28 -3.74
N VAL A 4 17.16 -3.20 -2.81
CA VAL A 4 17.05 -2.10 -1.82
C VAL A 4 18.27 -2.09 -0.90
N ILE A 5 18.67 -3.27 -0.42
CA ILE A 5 19.85 -3.43 0.44
C ILE A 5 21.13 -3.13 -0.33
N ASP A 6 21.28 -3.69 -1.53
CA ASP A 6 22.47 -3.49 -2.36
C ASP A 6 22.65 -2.02 -2.79
N ALA A 7 21.54 -1.29 -2.94
CA ALA A 7 21.53 0.15 -3.21
C ALA A 7 21.76 1.01 -1.95
N GLY A 8 21.79 0.42 -0.76
CA GLY A 8 21.97 1.14 0.50
C GLY A 8 20.78 2.01 0.90
N GLU A 9 19.59 1.67 0.44
CA GLU A 9 18.37 2.42 0.75
C GLU A 9 17.99 2.28 2.23
N THR A 10 17.45 3.36 2.81
CA THR A 10 17.03 3.38 4.22
C THR A 10 15.55 3.05 4.42
N VAL A 11 14.78 3.01 3.33
CA VAL A 11 13.35 2.77 3.34
C VAL A 11 12.98 1.82 2.21
N SER A 12 12.15 0.83 2.54
CA SER A 12 11.46 -0.05 1.60
C SER A 12 9.96 0.04 1.86
N GLY A 13 9.15 -0.81 1.24
CA GLY A 13 7.75 -0.88 1.57
C GLY A 13 6.96 -1.78 0.64
N CYS A 14 5.65 -1.59 0.67
CA CYS A 14 4.72 -2.18 -0.27
C CYS A 14 3.69 -1.16 -0.75
N THR A 15 3.14 -1.44 -1.93
CA THR A 15 2.17 -0.58 -2.62
C THR A 15 1.02 -1.44 -3.08
N VAL A 16 -0.21 -0.95 -2.91
CA VAL A 16 -1.42 -1.49 -3.52
C VAL A 16 -1.93 -0.47 -4.52
N HIS A 17 -2.06 -0.87 -5.77
CA HIS A 17 -2.49 -0.02 -6.88
C HIS A 17 -3.48 -0.77 -7.76
N PHE A 18 -4.21 -0.03 -8.59
CA PHE A 18 -5.07 -0.63 -9.61
C PHE A 18 -4.24 -1.11 -10.80
N VAL A 19 -4.70 -2.15 -11.49
CA VAL A 19 -4.05 -2.69 -12.68
C VAL A 19 -4.49 -1.89 -13.91
N ASP A 20 -3.54 -1.50 -14.75
CA ASP A 20 -3.76 -0.97 -16.10
C ASP A 20 -3.09 -1.88 -17.15
N ASP A 21 -2.91 -1.41 -18.38
CA ASP A 21 -2.28 -2.15 -19.47
C ASP A 21 -0.74 -2.18 -19.37
N GLN A 22 -0.18 -1.44 -18.42
CA GLN A 22 1.25 -1.34 -18.17
C GLN A 22 1.59 -2.03 -16.85
N TYR A 23 2.73 -2.73 -16.82
CA TYR A 23 3.13 -3.43 -15.61
C TYR A 23 3.51 -2.43 -14.52
N ASP A 24 2.92 -2.60 -13.32
CA ASP A 24 3.16 -1.78 -12.12
C ASP A 24 2.94 -0.26 -12.28
N HIS A 25 2.08 0.18 -13.21
CA HIS A 25 1.90 1.61 -13.51
C HIS A 25 0.57 2.20 -13.01
N GLY A 26 -0.46 1.39 -12.80
CA GLY A 26 -1.77 1.93 -12.46
C GLY A 26 -1.84 2.70 -11.12
N PRO A 27 -2.95 3.41 -10.88
CA PRO A 27 -3.05 4.43 -9.85
C PRO A 27 -2.95 3.84 -8.43
N ILE A 28 -2.10 4.45 -7.59
CA ILE A 28 -1.80 3.97 -6.24
C ILE A 28 -2.97 4.26 -5.29
N LEU A 29 -3.49 3.22 -4.64
CA LEU A 29 -4.53 3.33 -3.63
C LEU A 29 -3.94 3.45 -2.22
N LEU A 30 -2.99 2.59 -1.85
CA LEU A 30 -2.32 2.63 -0.56
C LEU A 30 -0.83 2.30 -0.69
N GLN A 31 -0.02 2.91 0.15
CA GLN A 31 1.41 2.61 0.26
C GLN A 31 1.81 2.56 1.72
N LYS A 32 2.72 1.63 2.05
CA LYS A 32 3.27 1.49 3.40
C LYS A 32 4.77 1.44 3.34
N GLN A 33 5.41 2.42 4.00
CA GLN A 33 6.85 2.46 4.19
C GLN A 33 7.26 1.58 5.37
N VAL A 34 8.39 0.89 5.21
CA VAL A 34 9.03 0.03 6.20
C VAL A 34 10.52 0.40 6.25
N PRO A 35 11.07 0.73 7.43
CA PRO A 35 12.49 1.07 7.54
C PRO A 35 13.37 -0.14 7.22
N VAL A 36 14.47 0.11 6.53
CA VAL A 36 15.59 -0.83 6.37
C VAL A 36 16.56 -0.58 7.52
N LEU A 37 16.85 -1.62 8.29
CA LEU A 37 17.75 -1.54 9.43
C LEU A 37 19.19 -1.86 9.00
N PRO A 38 20.21 -1.35 9.72
CA PRO A 38 21.62 -1.54 9.34
C PRO A 38 22.04 -3.00 9.14
N ASP A 39 21.46 -3.92 9.92
CA ASP A 39 21.80 -5.35 9.91
C ASP A 39 20.79 -6.20 9.10
N ASP A 40 19.95 -5.57 8.27
CA ASP A 40 18.98 -6.32 7.47
C ASP A 40 19.66 -7.17 6.40
N THR A 41 19.24 -8.42 6.34
CA THR A 41 19.35 -9.24 5.13
C THR A 41 18.07 -9.08 4.31
N PRO A 42 18.05 -9.46 3.02
CA PRO A 42 16.80 -9.40 2.25
C PRO A 42 15.71 -10.26 2.86
N GLU A 43 16.06 -11.35 3.53
CA GLU A 43 15.14 -12.25 4.20
C GLU A 43 14.54 -11.59 5.44
N THR A 44 15.34 -10.90 6.27
CA THR A 44 14.82 -10.19 7.45
C THR A 44 13.97 -8.98 7.05
N LEU A 45 14.37 -8.27 6.00
CA LEU A 45 13.60 -7.16 5.44
C LEU A 45 12.27 -7.65 4.84
N ALA A 46 12.29 -8.75 4.07
CA ALA A 46 11.09 -9.37 3.51
C ALA A 46 10.12 -9.83 4.62
N ALA A 47 10.65 -10.50 5.65
CA ALA A 47 9.85 -10.94 6.80
C ALA A 47 9.18 -9.78 7.55
N ARG A 48 9.81 -8.59 7.56
CA ARG A 48 9.23 -7.37 8.13
C ARG A 48 8.16 -6.74 7.23
N ILE A 49 8.32 -6.81 5.91
CA ILE A 49 7.41 -6.20 4.94
C ILE A 49 6.14 -7.04 4.74
N LEU A 50 6.25 -8.37 4.72
CA LEU A 50 5.13 -9.29 4.47
C LEU A 50 3.87 -9.04 5.35
N PRO A 51 3.97 -8.87 6.68
CA PRO A 51 2.78 -8.55 7.48
C PRO A 51 2.18 -7.18 7.14
N GLU A 52 3.01 -6.21 6.74
CA GLU A 52 2.56 -4.89 6.30
C GLU A 52 1.89 -4.93 4.92
N GLU A 53 2.36 -5.80 4.02
CA GLU A 53 1.67 -6.14 2.76
C GLU A 53 0.27 -6.67 3.03
N HIS A 54 0.14 -7.69 3.87
CA HIS A 54 -1.17 -8.28 4.19
C HIS A 54 -2.13 -7.23 4.78
N ARG A 55 -1.66 -6.40 5.73
CA ARG A 55 -2.47 -5.33 6.34
C ARG A 55 -2.91 -4.29 5.32
N THR A 56 -1.98 -3.85 4.48
CA THR A 56 -2.23 -2.82 3.46
C THR A 56 -3.21 -3.35 2.41
N TYR A 57 -3.05 -4.60 1.99
CA TYR A 57 -3.94 -5.26 1.04
C TYR A 57 -5.36 -5.44 1.59
N VAL A 58 -5.51 -5.96 2.81
CA VAL A 58 -6.83 -6.12 3.45
C VAL A 58 -7.53 -4.76 3.57
N LYS A 59 -6.80 -3.70 3.96
CA LYS A 59 -7.36 -2.35 4.04
C LYS A 59 -7.80 -1.82 2.67
N ALA A 60 -7.01 -2.03 1.63
CA ALA A 60 -7.34 -1.63 0.26
C ALA A 60 -8.62 -2.33 -0.23
N VAL A 61 -8.71 -3.65 -0.04
CA VAL A 61 -9.89 -4.44 -0.41
C VAL A 61 -11.13 -3.95 0.33
N ALA A 62 -11.03 -3.64 1.62
CA ALA A 62 -12.15 -3.10 2.40
C ALA A 62 -12.64 -1.76 1.83
N LEU A 63 -11.72 -0.83 1.52
CA LEU A 63 -12.08 0.46 0.91
C LEU A 63 -12.82 0.29 -0.42
N VAL A 64 -12.36 -0.64 -1.26
CA VAL A 64 -12.99 -0.93 -2.55
C VAL A 64 -14.36 -1.58 -2.35
N ALA A 65 -14.47 -2.57 -1.46
CA ALA A 65 -15.72 -3.28 -1.16
C ALA A 65 -16.79 -2.34 -0.56
N ASP A 66 -16.37 -1.38 0.26
CA ASP A 66 -17.24 -0.36 0.85
C ASP A 66 -17.65 0.74 -0.15
N GLY A 67 -17.17 0.69 -1.41
CA GLY A 67 -17.44 1.72 -2.42
C GLY A 67 -16.77 3.06 -2.11
N ARG A 68 -15.72 3.07 -1.28
CA ARG A 68 -15.04 4.28 -0.79
C ARG A 68 -13.86 4.72 -1.64
N VAL A 69 -13.75 4.21 -2.86
CA VAL A 69 -12.64 4.49 -3.75
C VAL A 69 -13.17 5.02 -5.06
N ARG A 70 -12.67 6.19 -5.48
CA ARG A 70 -12.91 6.74 -6.82
C ARG A 70 -11.58 6.89 -7.54
N VAL A 71 -11.43 6.23 -8.68
CA VAL A 71 -10.27 6.37 -9.55
C VAL A 71 -10.56 7.46 -10.59
N GLN A 72 -9.66 8.42 -10.74
CA GLN A 72 -9.75 9.52 -11.70
C GLN A 72 -8.42 9.66 -12.46
N GLY A 73 -8.36 9.08 -13.66
CA GLY A 73 -7.09 8.96 -14.39
C GLY A 73 -6.06 8.20 -13.54
N ASP A 74 -4.90 8.80 -13.33
CA ASP A 74 -3.79 8.21 -12.55
C ASP A 74 -3.88 8.49 -11.04
N ALA A 75 -4.99 9.07 -10.57
CA ALA A 75 -5.20 9.38 -9.16
C ALA A 75 -6.31 8.54 -8.53
N VAL A 76 -6.15 8.24 -7.23
CA VAL A 76 -7.16 7.59 -6.40
C VAL A 76 -7.62 8.53 -5.30
N GLU A 77 -8.93 8.74 -5.21
CA GLU A 77 -9.58 9.48 -4.14
C GLU A 77 -10.23 8.48 -3.17
N VAL A 78 -9.88 8.56 -1.88
CA VAL A 78 -10.53 7.78 -0.81
C VAL A 78 -11.60 8.64 -0.16
N LEU A 79 -12.86 8.20 -0.28
CA LEU A 79 -14.01 8.95 0.21
C LEU A 79 -14.13 8.83 1.74
N SER A 80 -14.28 9.96 2.42
CA SER A 80 -14.67 10.02 3.84
C SER A 80 -16.12 9.53 3.98
N GLN A 81 -16.44 8.86 5.09
CA GLN A 81 -17.84 8.62 5.41
C GLN A 81 -18.49 9.97 5.71
N GLU A 82 -19.62 10.30 5.08
CA GLU A 82 -20.53 11.25 5.72
C GLU A 82 -20.97 10.59 7.03
N GLU A 83 -20.82 11.30 8.16
CA GLU A 83 -21.40 10.90 9.43
C GLU A 83 -22.91 10.83 9.23
N GLY A 84 -23.41 9.64 8.89
CA GLY A 84 -24.83 9.36 8.91
C GLY A 84 -25.31 9.60 10.33
N GLU A 85 -26.03 10.69 10.53
CA GLU A 85 -26.74 11.07 11.73
C GLU A 85 -27.51 9.84 12.25
N VAL A 86 -26.99 9.19 13.29
CA VAL A 86 -27.73 8.19 14.04
C VAL A 86 -28.66 8.97 14.95
N THR A 87 -29.83 9.35 14.43
CA THR A 87 -30.91 9.86 15.29
C THR A 87 -31.42 8.68 16.15
N PRO A 88 -31.47 8.82 17.49
CA PRO A 88 -31.88 7.75 18.40
C PRO A 88 -33.35 7.35 18.27
#